data_AF-B9SX21-F1
#
_entry.id   AF-B9SX21-F1
#
_cell.length_a   1.000
_cell.length_b   1.000
_cell.length_c   1.000
_cell.angle_alpha   90.00
_cell.angle_beta   90.00
_cell.angle_gamma   90.00
#
_symmetry.space_group_name_H-M   'P 1'
#
loop_
_entity.id
_entity.type
_entity.pdbx_description
1 polymer ?
#
loop_
_entity_poly.entity_id
_entity_poly.type
_entity_poly.pdbx_seq_one_letter_code
_entity_poly.pdbx_strand_id
1 'polypeptide(L)'
;MIMNFSTRIVMLVGFYAMNFLVGAASGGDFNKDFDITWGDGRAKILNNGQLLTLSLDKSSGSGFKSKNQYLFGKIDMQLKLVPGNSAGTVTTYYLSSLGTTHDEIDFEFLDDWATRGGLVKTDWSQAPFIASYRNFNAQACIWSSGSSSCSSNNNNNSWLTQFLDTTGQARIKWVQKNYMIYNYCSDAKRFPQGLPLECSLG
;
A
#
# COMPACT_ATOMS: atom_id res chain seq x y z
N MET A 1 -57.51 -2.28 -45.42
CA MET A 1 -57.48 -3.59 -46.12
C MET A 1 -56.05 -4.09 -46.06
N ILE A 2 -55.82 -5.21 -45.37
CA ILE A 2 -54.52 -5.86 -45.27
C ILE A 2 -54.23 -6.55 -46.60
N MET A 3 -53.08 -6.32 -47.23
CA MET A 3 -52.40 -7.30 -48.08
C MET A 3 -50.88 -7.11 -48.02
N ASN A 4 -50.20 -8.16 -47.54
CA ASN A 4 -48.75 -8.31 -47.45
C ASN A 4 -48.08 -8.36 -48.84
N PHE A 5 -46.87 -7.80 -48.95
CA PHE A 5 -45.88 -8.29 -49.90
C PHE A 5 -44.50 -8.48 -49.23
N SER A 6 -44.01 -9.69 -49.42
CA SER A 6 -42.73 -10.25 -49.01
C SER A 6 -41.54 -9.40 -49.45
N THR A 7 -40.55 -9.22 -48.57
CA THR A 7 -39.18 -8.96 -49.02
C THR A 7 -38.21 -9.66 -48.06
N ARG A 8 -37.37 -10.51 -48.66
CA ARG A 8 -36.30 -11.26 -47.99
C ARG A 8 -35.32 -10.29 -47.33
N ILE A 9 -35.31 -10.23 -46.00
CA ILE A 9 -34.24 -9.55 -45.26
C ILE A 9 -33.08 -10.53 -45.17
N VAL A 10 -32.08 -10.31 -46.02
CA VAL A 10 -30.74 -10.88 -45.86
C VAL A 10 -30.20 -10.40 -44.52
N MET A 11 -30.00 -11.31 -43.56
CA MET A 11 -29.26 -11.01 -42.33
C MET A 11 -27.81 -10.68 -42.70
N LEU A 12 -27.51 -9.41 -42.85
CA LEU A 12 -26.14 -8.91 -42.72
C LEU A 12 -25.80 -8.94 -41.23
N VAL A 13 -25.25 -10.06 -40.77
CA VAL A 13 -24.56 -10.13 -39.47
C VAL A 13 -23.26 -9.34 -39.62
N GLY A 14 -23.34 -8.04 -39.35
CA GLY A 14 -22.15 -7.21 -39.19
C GLY A 14 -21.41 -7.65 -37.93
N PHE A 15 -20.30 -8.36 -38.10
CA PHE A 15 -19.33 -8.59 -37.04
C PHE A 15 -18.68 -7.24 -36.68
N TYR A 16 -19.27 -6.53 -35.72
CA TYR A 16 -18.56 -5.45 -35.05
C TYR A 16 -17.49 -6.08 -34.17
N ALA A 17 -16.26 -6.20 -34.70
CA ALA A 17 -15.08 -6.46 -33.89
C ALA A 17 -14.88 -5.26 -32.97
N MET A 18 -15.47 -5.33 -31.77
CA MET A 18 -15.19 -4.38 -30.71
C MET A 18 -13.73 -4.58 -30.33
N ASN A 19 -12.86 -3.70 -30.83
CA ASN A 19 -11.49 -3.61 -30.38
C ASN A 19 -11.52 -3.24 -28.90
N PHE A 20 -11.52 -4.25 -28.04
CA PHE A 20 -11.17 -4.07 -26.63
C PHE A 20 -9.69 -3.67 -26.63
N LEU A 21 -9.44 -2.37 -26.61
CA LEU A 21 -8.21 -1.82 -26.10
C LEU A 21 -8.15 -2.21 -24.63
N VAL A 22 -7.60 -3.38 -24.35
CA VAL A 22 -7.05 -3.67 -23.03
C VAL A 22 -5.87 -2.73 -22.89
N GLY A 23 -6.13 -1.51 -22.39
CA GLY A 23 -5.07 -0.66 -21.89
C GLY A 23 -4.38 -1.47 -20.81
N ALA A 24 -3.17 -1.94 -21.08
CA ALA A 24 -2.33 -2.52 -20.04
C ALA A 24 -2.20 -1.42 -18.98
N ALA A 25 -2.80 -1.64 -17.81
CA ALA A 25 -2.49 -0.82 -16.66
C ALA A 25 -0.98 -0.93 -16.48
N SER A 26 -0.26 0.14 -16.77
CA SER A 26 1.16 0.22 -16.46
C SER A 26 1.26 0.22 -14.93
N GLY A 27 1.37 -0.95 -14.32
CA GLY A 27 1.81 -1.05 -12.93
C GLY A 27 3.15 -0.32 -12.78
N GLY A 28 3.40 0.28 -11.61
CA GLY A 28 4.65 0.97 -11.34
C GLY A 28 5.88 0.13 -11.67
N ASP A 29 6.98 0.81 -11.99
CA ASP A 29 8.25 0.19 -12.37
C ASP A 29 9.25 0.45 -11.25
N PHE A 30 9.47 -0.56 -10.40
CA PHE A 30 10.33 -0.44 -9.23
C PHE A 30 11.76 0.03 -9.59
N ASN A 31 12.25 -0.21 -10.81
CA ASN A 31 13.56 0.30 -11.23
C ASN A 31 13.59 1.83 -11.32
N LYS A 32 12.46 2.45 -11.64
CA LYS A 32 12.32 3.91 -11.76
C LYS A 32 11.99 4.55 -10.43
N ASP A 33 11.25 3.85 -9.58
CA ASP A 33 10.61 4.45 -8.41
C ASP A 33 11.42 4.28 -7.12
N PHE A 34 12.26 3.24 -7.03
CA PHE A 34 12.95 2.87 -5.78
C PHE A 34 14.43 2.53 -5.97
N ASP A 35 15.19 2.72 -4.90
CA ASP A 35 16.53 2.20 -4.70
C ASP A 35 16.50 1.07 -3.66
N ILE A 36 17.25 0.01 -3.91
CA ILE A 36 17.56 -1.00 -2.88
C ILE A 36 18.58 -0.38 -1.93
N THR A 37 18.22 -0.21 -0.66
CA THR A 37 19.07 0.47 0.32
C THR A 37 20.03 -0.48 1.03
N TRP A 38 19.59 -1.71 1.26
CA TRP A 38 20.42 -2.76 1.89
C TRP A 38 19.86 -4.16 1.62
N GLY A 39 20.69 -5.19 1.83
CA GLY A 39 20.26 -6.58 1.80
C GLY A 39 21.24 -7.56 1.15
N ASP A 40 22.29 -7.08 0.48
CA ASP A 40 23.33 -7.95 -0.11
C ASP A 40 22.73 -9.07 -0.99
N GLY A 41 21.91 -8.66 -1.98
CA GLY A 41 21.21 -9.57 -2.88
C GLY A 41 19.86 -10.14 -2.37
N ARG A 42 19.45 -9.80 -1.13
CA ARG A 42 18.16 -10.22 -0.53
C ARG A 42 16.95 -9.38 -0.96
N ALA A 43 17.19 -8.14 -1.41
CA ALA A 43 16.19 -7.38 -2.16
C ALA A 43 16.41 -7.62 -3.65
N LYS A 44 15.33 -7.90 -4.39
CA LYS A 44 15.40 -8.12 -5.85
C LYS A 44 14.24 -7.44 -6.55
N ILE A 45 14.55 -6.70 -7.61
CA ILE A 45 13.57 -6.23 -8.58
C ILE A 45 13.56 -7.24 -9.74
N LEU A 46 12.39 -7.81 -9.99
CA LEU A 46 12.16 -8.91 -10.92
C LEU A 46 11.13 -8.48 -11.97
N ASN A 47 10.97 -9.31 -13.01
CA ASN A 47 9.96 -9.13 -14.06
C ASN A 47 10.01 -7.74 -14.69
N ASN A 48 11.21 -7.26 -15.03
CA ASN A 48 11.43 -5.95 -15.63
C ASN A 48 10.80 -4.80 -14.83
N GLY A 49 10.92 -4.83 -13.50
CA GLY A 49 10.43 -3.75 -12.63
C GLY A 49 9.03 -3.95 -12.06
N GLN A 50 8.33 -5.05 -12.38
CA GLN A 50 6.95 -5.25 -11.95
C GLN A 50 6.80 -5.93 -10.58
N LEU A 51 7.89 -6.48 -10.04
CA LEU A 51 7.89 -7.19 -8.77
C LEU A 51 9.13 -6.82 -7.96
N LEU A 52 8.94 -6.42 -6.72
CA LEU A 52 10.00 -6.28 -5.74
C LEU A 52 9.83 -7.35 -4.66
N THR A 53 10.89 -8.09 -4.36
CA THR A 53 10.90 -9.07 -3.26
C THR A 53 11.94 -8.68 -2.22
N LEU A 54 11.58 -8.78 -0.95
CA LEU A 54 12.50 -8.68 0.19
C LEU A 54 12.58 -10.04 0.87
N SER A 55 13.81 -10.52 1.10
CA SER A 55 14.04 -11.72 1.90
C SER A 55 14.73 -11.38 3.22
N LEU A 56 14.42 -12.17 4.25
CA LEU A 56 15.05 -12.16 5.55
C LEU A 56 15.58 -13.56 5.89
N ASP A 57 16.83 -13.63 6.32
CA ASP A 57 17.46 -14.83 6.88
C ASP A 57 18.25 -14.48 8.14
N LYS A 58 18.89 -15.48 8.75
CA LYS A 58 19.60 -15.32 10.02
C LYS A 58 20.76 -14.31 9.96
N SER A 59 21.29 -14.04 8.77
CA SER A 59 22.40 -13.13 8.56
C SER A 59 21.93 -11.69 8.41
N SER A 60 20.84 -11.47 7.66
CA SER A 60 20.32 -10.13 7.37
C SER A 60 18.91 -10.16 6.81
N GLY A 61 18.22 -9.02 6.89
CA GLY A 61 17.02 -8.73 6.10
C GLY A 61 17.34 -8.05 4.77
N SER A 62 16.41 -7.20 4.32
CA SER A 62 16.62 -6.30 3.18
C SER A 62 15.65 -5.12 3.22
N GLY A 63 15.95 -4.08 2.43
CA GLY A 63 15.10 -2.90 2.37
C GLY A 63 15.28 -2.08 1.09
N PHE A 64 14.33 -1.20 0.86
CA PHE A 64 14.28 -0.30 -0.29
C PHE A 64 13.72 1.05 0.14
N LYS A 65 13.97 2.09 -0.66
CA LYS A 65 13.50 3.45 -0.39
C LYS A 65 13.12 4.14 -1.70
N SER A 66 12.09 4.98 -1.67
CA SER A 66 11.69 5.75 -2.85
C SER A 66 12.79 6.72 -3.26
N LYS A 67 12.99 6.85 -4.57
CA LYS A 67 13.93 7.84 -5.15
C LYS A 67 13.48 9.27 -4.89
N ASN A 68 12.17 9.50 -4.97
CA ASN A 68 11.55 10.78 -4.67
C ASN A 68 11.14 10.87 -3.21
N GLN A 69 11.20 12.10 -2.68
CA GLN A 69 10.52 12.48 -1.45
C GLN A 69 9.16 13.07 -1.80
N TYR A 70 8.17 12.83 -0.93
CA TYR A 70 6.80 13.29 -1.14
C TYR A 70 6.36 14.10 0.07
N LEU A 71 5.70 15.23 -0.15
CA LEU A 71 5.14 16.06 0.93
C LEU A 71 3.71 15.66 1.26
N PHE A 72 2.90 15.41 0.24
CA PHE A 72 1.52 14.93 0.34
C PHE A 72 1.29 13.89 -0.74
N GLY A 73 0.44 12.91 -0.52
CA GLY A 73 0.13 11.94 -1.57
C GLY A 73 -0.95 10.94 -1.22
N LYS A 74 -1.54 10.38 -2.26
CA LYS A 74 -2.17 9.06 -2.22
C LYS A 74 -1.18 8.05 -2.78
N ILE A 75 -0.76 7.10 -1.95
CA ILE A 75 0.21 6.07 -2.32
C ILE A 75 -0.42 4.70 -2.15
N ASP A 76 -0.51 3.97 -3.26
CA ASP A 76 -1.03 2.62 -3.33
C ASP A 76 0.13 1.64 -3.60
N MET A 77 0.13 0.51 -2.90
CA MET A 77 1.07 -0.60 -3.09
C MET A 77 0.34 -1.90 -2.80
N GLN A 78 0.54 -2.92 -3.64
CA GLN A 78 0.07 -4.28 -3.35
C GLN A 78 1.16 -5.05 -2.62
N LEU A 79 0.81 -5.61 -1.47
CA LEU A 79 1.70 -6.41 -0.65
C LEU A 79 1.20 -7.85 -0.57
N LYS A 80 2.12 -8.80 -0.66
CA LYS A 80 1.92 -10.19 -0.28
C LYS A 80 2.92 -10.52 0.83
N LEU A 81 2.37 -10.81 2.01
CA LEU A 81 3.12 -11.11 3.22
C LEU A 81 3.81 -12.48 3.15
N VAL A 82 4.73 -12.70 4.09
CA VAL A 82 5.44 -13.97 4.28
C VAL A 82 4.41 -15.08 4.55
N PRO A 83 4.42 -16.18 3.77
CA PRO A 83 3.52 -17.31 4.03
C PRO A 83 4.06 -18.23 5.13
N GLY A 84 3.17 -19.04 5.71
CA GLY A 84 3.57 -20.05 6.70
C GLY A 84 3.89 -19.44 8.08
N ASN A 85 4.78 -20.07 8.83
CA ASN A 85 5.21 -19.58 10.13
C ASN A 85 6.14 -18.38 9.95
N SER A 86 5.67 -17.18 10.27
CA SER A 86 6.46 -15.95 10.15
C SER A 86 6.84 -15.34 11.50
N ALA A 87 6.94 -16.17 12.54
CA ALA A 87 7.78 -15.94 13.71
C ALA A 87 9.20 -15.72 13.27
N GLY A 88 9.95 -14.65 13.53
CA GLY A 88 9.94 -13.57 14.48
C GLY A 88 9.83 -12.22 13.77
N THR A 89 9.10 -12.20 12.64
CA THR A 89 9.34 -11.26 11.55
C THR A 89 8.35 -10.10 11.53
N VAL A 90 8.80 -8.98 10.95
CA VAL A 90 7.97 -7.81 10.67
C VAL A 90 8.17 -7.46 9.21
N THR A 91 7.07 -7.38 8.45
CA THR A 91 7.09 -6.76 7.12
C THR A 91 6.57 -5.34 7.27
N THR A 92 7.36 -4.33 6.88
CA THR A 92 6.99 -2.92 7.05
C THR A 92 6.77 -2.23 5.71
N TYR A 93 5.81 -1.31 5.69
CA TYR A 93 5.61 -0.34 4.61
C TYR A 93 5.24 0.99 5.24
N TYR A 94 6.12 1.98 5.09
CA TYR A 94 6.03 3.21 5.87
C TYR A 94 6.52 4.42 5.09
N LEU A 95 6.12 5.60 5.56
CA LEU A 95 6.65 6.88 5.13
C LEU A 95 7.38 7.50 6.31
N SER A 96 8.59 8.00 6.08
CA SER A 96 9.37 8.69 7.10
C SER A 96 10.07 9.89 6.48
N SER A 97 9.96 11.05 7.15
CA SER A 97 10.73 12.24 6.79
C SER A 97 12.19 12.10 7.22
N LEU A 98 13.07 12.93 6.65
CA LEU A 98 14.50 12.88 6.96
C LEU A 98 14.82 13.76 8.16
N GLY A 99 15.76 13.32 8.99
CA GLY A 99 16.29 14.10 10.11
C GLY A 99 16.18 13.37 11.45
N THR A 100 16.63 14.03 12.51
CA THR A 100 16.57 13.48 13.89
C THR A 100 15.22 13.70 14.55
N THR A 101 14.41 14.61 13.99
CA THR A 101 13.03 14.86 14.39
C THR A 101 12.21 14.66 13.13
N HIS A 102 11.57 13.50 13.04
CA HIS A 102 10.90 13.05 11.83
C HIS A 102 9.43 12.73 12.11
N ASP A 103 8.60 13.01 11.12
CA ASP A 103 7.25 12.47 11.00
C ASP A 103 7.30 11.08 10.36
N GLU A 104 6.45 10.16 10.81
CA GLU A 104 6.36 8.78 10.34
C GLU A 104 4.91 8.28 10.27
N ILE A 105 4.60 7.48 9.26
CA ILE A 105 3.32 6.77 9.10
C ILE A 105 3.62 5.32 8.74
N ASP A 106 3.19 4.39 9.59
CA ASP A 106 3.58 2.98 9.52
C ASP A 106 2.43 2.03 9.20
N PHE A 107 2.71 1.05 8.35
CA PHE A 107 2.05 -0.24 8.34
C PHE A 107 3.06 -1.33 8.69
N GLU A 108 2.89 -1.93 9.87
CA GLU A 108 3.69 -3.05 10.35
C GLU A 108 2.85 -4.32 10.37
N PHE A 109 3.23 -5.29 9.53
CA PHE A 109 2.56 -6.58 9.46
C PHE A 109 3.31 -7.56 10.34
N LEU A 110 2.68 -7.85 11.48
CA LEU A 110 3.15 -8.75 12.52
C LEU A 110 2.28 -10.00 12.47
N ASP A 111 2.92 -11.16 12.49
CA ASP A 111 2.21 -12.43 12.66
C ASP A 111 1.91 -12.66 14.15
N ASP A 112 0.88 -13.45 14.44
CA ASP A 112 0.12 -13.50 15.70
C ASP A 112 1.04 -13.66 16.93
N TRP A 113 2.15 -14.36 16.77
CA TRP A 113 3.12 -14.66 17.81
C TRP A 113 4.05 -13.46 18.17
N ALA A 114 4.22 -12.46 17.29
CA ALA A 114 5.00 -11.24 17.58
C ALA A 114 4.36 -10.44 18.72
N THR A 115 3.03 -10.54 18.81
CA THR A 115 2.18 -9.81 19.75
C THR A 115 2.22 -10.38 21.17
N ARG A 116 2.80 -11.56 21.41
CA ARG A 116 3.07 -12.06 22.78
C ARG A 116 4.23 -11.33 23.47
N GLY A 117 4.42 -10.05 23.18
CA GLY A 117 5.52 -9.24 23.70
C GLY A 117 6.91 -9.80 23.35
N GLY A 118 7.05 -10.48 22.22
CA GLY A 118 8.32 -11.09 21.80
C GLY A 118 8.71 -12.39 22.51
N LEU A 119 7.76 -13.09 23.17
CA LEU A 119 8.00 -14.38 23.82
C LEU A 119 8.33 -15.51 22.83
N VAL A 120 7.76 -15.46 21.62
CA VAL A 120 8.06 -16.41 20.55
C VAL A 120 9.12 -15.80 19.64
N LYS A 121 10.17 -16.58 19.34
CA LYS A 121 11.33 -16.12 18.56
C LYS A 121 11.29 -16.66 17.13
N THR A 122 12.07 -16.04 16.24
CA THR A 122 12.22 -16.51 14.86
C THR A 122 12.70 -17.95 14.80
N ASP A 123 11.95 -18.80 14.09
CA ASP A 123 12.43 -20.11 13.68
C ASP A 123 13.19 -19.97 12.36
N TRP A 124 14.51 -19.76 12.48
CA TRP A 124 15.38 -19.61 11.33
C TRP A 124 15.47 -20.84 10.41
N SER A 125 14.96 -22.01 10.82
CA SER A 125 14.84 -23.17 9.92
C SER A 125 13.81 -22.95 8.80
N GLN A 126 12.89 -21.99 8.97
CA GLN A 126 11.90 -21.60 7.98
C GLN A 126 12.40 -20.52 7.01
N ALA A 127 13.61 -19.99 7.22
CA ALA A 127 14.20 -18.98 6.34
C ALA A 127 14.54 -19.57 4.95
N PRO A 128 14.52 -18.76 3.88
CA PRO A 128 14.28 -17.32 3.88
C PRO A 128 12.79 -16.95 3.97
N PHE A 129 12.48 -15.93 4.78
CA PHE A 129 11.16 -15.32 4.83
C PHE A 129 11.05 -14.29 3.71
N ILE A 130 10.07 -14.43 2.82
CA ILE A 130 9.97 -13.57 1.63
C ILE A 130 8.63 -12.85 1.59
N ALA A 131 8.68 -11.52 1.61
CA ALA A 131 7.56 -10.65 1.29
C ALA A 131 7.73 -10.07 -0.12
N SER A 132 6.61 -9.75 -0.78
CA SER A 132 6.65 -9.20 -2.14
C SER A 132 5.69 -8.04 -2.35
N TYR A 133 6.12 -7.11 -3.21
CA TYR A 133 5.47 -5.83 -3.48
C TYR A 133 5.23 -5.70 -4.99
N ARG A 134 4.07 -5.16 -5.37
CA ARG A 134 3.68 -4.93 -6.77
C ARG A 134 2.84 -3.67 -6.91
N ASN A 135 2.72 -3.21 -8.16
CA ASN A 135 1.73 -2.20 -8.56
C ASN A 135 1.83 -0.92 -7.71
N PHE A 136 3.04 -0.45 -7.48
CA PHE A 136 3.27 0.85 -6.86
C PHE A 136 2.60 1.94 -7.71
N ASN A 137 1.87 2.83 -7.05
CA ASN A 137 1.28 3.99 -7.68
C ASN A 137 1.26 5.15 -6.68
N ALA A 138 1.91 6.26 -7.03
CA ALA A 138 1.92 7.47 -6.21
C ALA A 138 1.29 8.63 -6.98
N GLN A 139 0.12 9.07 -6.52
CA GLN A 139 -0.45 10.37 -6.89
C GLN A 139 -0.06 11.35 -5.79
N ALA A 140 1.10 11.98 -5.95
CA ALA A 140 1.74 12.69 -4.85
C ALA A 140 2.46 13.98 -5.30
N CYS A 141 2.63 14.88 -4.35
CA CYS A 141 3.41 16.10 -4.46
C CYS A 141 4.87 15.77 -4.17
N ILE A 142 5.70 15.73 -5.21
CA ILE A 142 7.15 15.52 -5.06
C ILE A 142 7.74 16.75 -4.37
N TRP A 143 8.49 16.50 -3.30
CA TRP A 143 9.27 17.51 -2.60
C TRP A 143 10.68 17.54 -3.15
N SER A 144 11.09 18.67 -3.70
CA SER A 144 12.44 18.87 -4.24
C SER A 144 12.88 20.31 -4.08
N SER A 145 14.15 20.49 -3.68
CA SER A 145 14.82 21.79 -3.61
C SER A 145 14.04 22.86 -2.83
N GLY A 146 13.43 22.47 -1.70
CA GLY A 146 12.66 23.38 -0.84
C GLY A 146 11.27 23.74 -1.37
N SER A 147 10.79 23.06 -2.41
CA SER A 147 9.49 23.32 -3.03
C SER A 147 8.68 22.04 -3.26
N SER A 148 7.37 22.17 -3.17
CA SER A 148 6.41 21.12 -3.50
C SER A 148 6.01 21.23 -4.96
N SER A 149 5.90 20.09 -5.65
CA SER A 149 5.42 20.04 -7.03
C SER A 149 3.92 20.35 -7.16
N CYS A 150 3.18 20.35 -6.04
CA CYS A 150 1.78 20.76 -6.04
C CYS A 150 1.68 22.29 -5.95
N SER A 151 1.02 22.89 -6.92
CA SER A 151 0.77 24.34 -6.98
C SER A 151 -0.62 24.66 -6.42
N SER A 152 -0.74 25.76 -5.68
CA SER A 152 -2.00 26.29 -5.17
C SER A 152 -3.06 26.53 -6.25
N ASN A 153 -2.64 26.75 -7.51
CA ASN A 153 -3.51 27.11 -8.63
C ASN A 153 -3.95 25.92 -9.49
N ASN A 154 -3.47 24.70 -9.24
CA ASN A 154 -3.64 23.60 -10.20
C ASN A 154 -3.82 22.22 -9.54
N ASN A 155 -4.48 22.17 -8.39
CA ASN A 155 -4.71 20.91 -7.70
C ASN A 155 -6.00 20.25 -8.19
N ASN A 156 -5.93 19.59 -9.35
CA ASN A 156 -6.88 18.54 -9.77
C ASN A 156 -6.81 17.28 -8.87
N ASN A 157 -6.05 17.35 -7.79
CA ASN A 157 -5.80 16.27 -6.86
C ASN A 157 -6.95 16.17 -5.83
N SER A 158 -8.04 15.54 -6.24
CA SER A 158 -9.22 15.32 -5.38
C SER A 158 -8.92 14.61 -4.06
N TRP A 159 -7.82 13.85 -4.00
CA TRP A 159 -7.37 13.14 -2.80
C TRP A 159 -6.87 14.07 -1.67
N LEU A 160 -6.41 15.29 -1.96
CA LEU A 160 -5.94 16.23 -0.91
C LEU A 160 -7.07 16.68 0.02
N THR A 161 -8.27 16.83 -0.53
CA THR A 161 -9.46 17.32 0.18
C THR A 161 -10.46 16.21 0.42
N GLN A 162 -10.04 14.95 0.30
CA GLN A 162 -10.92 13.82 0.50
C GLN A 162 -11.17 13.62 1.99
N PHE A 163 -12.44 13.49 2.35
CA PHE A 163 -12.86 13.11 3.70
C PHE A 163 -13.57 11.76 3.67
N LEU A 164 -13.60 11.07 4.81
CA LEU A 164 -14.37 9.84 4.96
C LEU A 164 -15.86 10.15 4.93
N ASP A 165 -16.55 9.61 3.93
CA ASP A 165 -18.01 9.63 3.87
C ASP A 165 -18.64 8.74 4.96
N THR A 166 -19.96 8.79 5.09
CA THR A 166 -20.70 8.01 6.10
C THR A 166 -20.48 6.51 5.96
N THR A 167 -20.26 6.01 4.74
CA THR A 167 -20.00 4.58 4.48
C THR A 167 -18.58 4.21 4.94
N GLY A 168 -17.59 5.04 4.63
CA GLY A 168 -16.21 4.88 5.07
C GLY A 168 -16.09 4.89 6.59
N GLN A 169 -16.77 5.83 7.25
CA GLN A 169 -16.83 5.89 8.71
C GLN A 169 -17.47 4.63 9.31
N ALA A 170 -18.59 4.15 8.74
CA ALA A 170 -19.24 2.92 9.21
C ALA A 170 -18.32 1.69 9.03
N ARG A 171 -17.58 1.61 7.93
CA ARG A 171 -16.60 0.53 7.69
C ARG A 171 -15.45 0.57 8.70
N ILE A 172 -14.88 1.74 8.98
CA ILE A 172 -13.83 1.88 9.99
C ILE A 172 -14.35 1.44 11.37
N LYS A 173 -15.54 1.89 11.77
CA LYS A 173 -16.17 1.46 13.03
C LYS A 173 -16.38 -0.05 13.10
N TRP A 174 -16.77 -0.67 11.98
CA TRP A 174 -16.91 -2.12 11.92
C TRP A 174 -15.56 -2.84 12.06
N VAL A 175 -14.50 -2.37 11.39
CA VAL A 175 -13.15 -2.94 11.54
C VAL A 175 -12.66 -2.80 12.98
N GLN A 176 -12.81 -1.61 13.56
CA GLN A 176 -12.46 -1.33 14.96
C GLN A 176 -13.22 -2.26 15.92
N LYS A 177 -14.51 -2.52 15.68
CA LYS A 177 -15.31 -3.39 16.54
C LYS A 177 -14.93 -4.88 16.45
N ASN A 178 -14.53 -5.36 15.28
CA ASN A 178 -14.40 -6.81 15.03
C ASN A 178 -12.94 -7.31 14.98
N TYR A 179 -11.98 -6.45 14.66
CA TYR A 179 -10.59 -6.87 14.40
C TYR A 179 -9.53 -6.10 15.19
N MET A 180 -9.88 -4.98 15.84
CA MET A 180 -8.92 -4.21 16.62
C MET A 180 -8.69 -4.86 17.98
N ILE A 181 -7.44 -5.24 18.25
CA ILE A 181 -7.03 -5.88 19.51
C ILE A 181 -6.32 -4.92 20.48
N TYR A 182 -5.84 -3.79 19.98
CA TYR A 182 -5.17 -2.76 20.78
C TYR A 182 -5.49 -1.37 20.22
N ASN A 183 -5.69 -0.40 21.10
CA ASN A 183 -5.86 1.01 20.75
C ASN A 183 -5.24 1.89 21.83
N TYR A 184 -4.23 2.67 21.47
CA TYR A 184 -3.52 3.56 22.40
C TYR A 184 -4.45 4.64 22.99
N CYS A 185 -5.47 5.08 22.25
CA CYS A 185 -6.48 6.02 22.74
C CYS A 185 -7.40 5.45 23.83
N SER A 186 -7.28 4.17 24.16
CA SER A 186 -7.99 3.53 25.27
C SER A 186 -7.04 3.01 26.37
N ASP A 187 -5.73 3.19 26.20
CA ASP A 187 -4.71 2.65 27.08
C ASP A 187 -4.35 3.64 28.20
N ALA A 188 -5.24 3.74 29.19
CA ALA A 188 -5.03 4.60 30.36
C ALA A 188 -3.81 4.17 31.22
N LYS A 189 -3.36 2.92 31.10
CA LYS A 189 -2.16 2.44 31.79
C LYS A 189 -0.91 3.06 31.17
N ARG A 190 -0.86 3.14 29.84
CA ARG A 190 0.23 3.83 29.11
C ARG A 190 0.20 5.34 29.31
N PHE A 191 -1.00 5.91 29.42
CA PHE A 191 -1.21 7.37 29.56
C PHE A 191 -1.89 7.75 30.89
N PRO A 192 -1.21 7.59 32.04
CA PRO A 192 -1.81 7.84 33.36
C PRO A 192 -2.12 9.32 33.62
N GLN A 193 -1.55 10.24 32.83
CA GLN A 193 -1.74 11.69 32.95
C GLN A 193 -2.84 12.25 32.04
N GLY A 194 -3.58 11.37 31.37
CA GLY A 194 -4.58 11.75 30.36
C GLY A 194 -4.17 11.27 28.97
N LEU A 195 -5.18 10.92 28.18
CA LEU A 195 -5.00 10.43 26.82
C LEU A 195 -4.53 11.56 25.89
N PRO A 196 -3.84 11.22 24.79
CA PRO A 196 -3.45 12.21 23.78
C PRO A 196 -4.64 12.99 23.21
N LEU A 197 -4.44 14.28 22.90
CA LEU A 197 -5.52 15.20 22.52
C LEU A 197 -6.22 14.79 21.23
N GLU A 198 -5.47 14.21 20.28
CA GLU A 198 -5.98 13.72 19.01
C GLU A 198 -7.02 12.61 19.17
N CYS A 199 -6.99 11.88 20.28
CA CYS A 199 -7.97 10.83 20.57
C CYS A 199 -9.40 11.36 20.77
N SER A 200 -9.57 12.67 21.00
CA SER A 200 -10.88 13.32 21.18
C SER A 200 -11.45 13.93 19.91
N LEU A 201 -10.70 13.91 18.80
CA LEU A 201 -11.07 14.56 17.54
C LEU A 201 -11.86 13.66 16.57
N GLY A 202 -12.07 12.38 16.93
CA GLY A 202 -12.62 11.33 16.05
C GLY A 202 -14.02 10.83 16.39
#